data_AF-A0A537Y735-F1
#
_entry.id   AF-A0A537Y735-F1
#
_cell.length_a   1.000
_cell.length_b   1.000
_cell.length_c   1.000
_cell.angle_alpha   90.00
_cell.angle_beta   90.00
_cell.angle_gamma   90.00
#
_symmetry.space_group_name_H-M   'P 1'
#
loop_
_entity.id
_entity.type
_entity.pdbx_description
1 polymer ?
#
loop_
_entity_poly.entity_id
_entity_poly.type
_entity_poly.pdbx_seq_one_letter_code
_entity_poly.pdbx_strand_id
1 'polypeptide(L)' 'TGLKRKDALQPVRAGITGSLVSPPLFESIEVLGRERTLQRLRNAAGVARHGA' A
#
# COMPACT_ATOMS: atom_id res chain seq x y z
N THR A 1 -9.54 -12.10 11.63
CA THR A 1 -9.43 -12.28 10.18
C THR A 1 -8.11 -12.99 9.88
N GLY A 2 -8.15 -14.24 9.40
CA GLY A 2 -6.96 -15.11 9.26
C GLY A 2 -6.17 -14.88 7.97
N LEU A 3 -5.79 -13.64 7.67
CA LEU A 3 -5.03 -13.33 6.44
C LEU A 3 -3.54 -13.55 6.64
N LYS A 4 -2.87 -14.15 5.64
CA LYS A 4 -1.41 -14.22 5.64
C LYS A 4 -0.85 -12.82 5.48
N ARG A 5 0.31 -12.55 6.10
CA ARG A 5 1.00 -11.25 5.99
C ARG A 5 1.15 -10.79 4.53
N LYS A 6 1.46 -11.69 3.61
CA LYS A 6 1.62 -11.34 2.18
C LYS A 6 0.33 -10.72 1.62
N ASP A 7 -0.82 -11.33 1.93
CA ASP A 7 -2.12 -10.95 1.36
C ASP A 7 -2.58 -9.61 1.93
N ALA A 8 -2.21 -9.31 3.18
CA ALA A 8 -2.47 -8.03 3.81
C ALA A 8 -1.52 -6.90 3.34
N LEU A 9 -0.23 -7.20 3.12
CA LEU A 9 0.81 -6.17 2.92
C LEU A 9 1.16 -5.90 1.45
N GLN A 10 0.98 -6.86 0.54
CA GLN A 10 1.24 -6.62 -0.89
C GLN A 10 0.38 -5.50 -1.49
N PRO A 11 -0.94 -5.41 -1.20
CA PRO A 11 -1.75 -4.30 -1.68
C PRO A 11 -1.28 -2.95 -1.15
N VAL A 12 -0.82 -2.90 0.10
CA VAL A 12 -0.25 -1.68 0.69
C VAL A 12 1.04 -1.28 -0.03
N ARG A 13 1.95 -2.23 -0.30
CA ARG A 13 3.18 -1.98 -1.07
C ARG A 13 2.88 -1.40 -2.45
N ALA A 14 1.98 -2.04 -3.19
CA ALA A 14 1.56 -1.56 -4.50
C ALA A 14 0.93 -0.16 -4.41
N GLY A 15 0.05 0.06 -3.43
CA GLY A 15 -0.65 1.33 -3.25
C GLY A 15 0.27 2.51 -2.92
N ILE A 16 1.36 2.29 -2.17
CA ILE A 16 2.26 3.38 -1.77
C ILE A 16 3.49 3.53 -2.66
N THR A 17 3.94 2.47 -3.34
CA THR A 17 5.18 2.49 -4.16
C THR A 17 4.95 2.29 -5.65
N GLY A 18 3.77 1.82 -6.07
CA GLY A 18 3.51 1.41 -7.45
C GLY A 18 4.14 0.07 -7.83
N SER A 19 4.74 -0.66 -6.88
CA SER A 19 5.41 -1.93 -7.11
C SER A 19 5.09 -2.95 -6.01
N LEU A 20 5.12 -4.23 -6.36
CA LEU A 20 5.06 -5.33 -5.39
C LEU A 20 6.43 -5.61 -4.74
N VAL A 21 7.50 -5.15 -5.38
CA VAL A 21 8.88 -5.21 -4.88
C VAL A 21 9.37 -3.79 -4.63
N SER A 22 9.67 -3.50 -3.37
CA SER A 22 10.11 -2.18 -2.93
C SER A 22 11.09 -2.33 -1.77
N PRO A 23 11.76 -1.25 -1.34
CA PRO A 23 12.45 -1.23 -0.06
C PRO A 23 11.53 -1.72 1.09
N PRO A 24 12.09 -1.99 2.29
CA PRO A 24 11.32 -2.35 3.46
C PRO A 24 10.07 -1.46 3.64
N LEU A 25 8.92 -2.09 3.86
CA LEU A 25 7.61 -1.42 3.75
C LEU A 25 7.44 -0.34 4.82
N PHE A 26 7.83 -0.64 6.06
CA PHE A 26 7.61 0.28 7.18
C PHE A 26 8.50 1.51 7.08
N GLU A 27 9.71 1.32 6.61
CA GLU A 27 10.70 2.36 6.32
C GLU A 27 10.22 3.23 5.15
N SER A 28 9.63 2.61 4.12
CA SER A 28 8.98 3.36 3.03
C SER A 28 7.81 4.23 3.53
N ILE A 29 7.02 3.73 4.48
CA ILE A 29 5.92 4.47 5.11
C ILE A 29 6.47 5.64 5.94
N GLU A 30 7.53 5.40 6.72
CA GLU A 30 8.18 6.41 7.54
C GLU A 30 8.75 7.56 6.69
N VAL A 31 9.48 7.23 5.62
CA VAL A 31 10.03 8.23 4.68
C VAL A 31 8.94 9.05 4.00
N LEU A 32 7.81 8.42 3.63
CA LEU A 32 6.68 9.12 3.03
C LEU A 32 5.93 10.00 4.02
N GLY A 33 5.94 9.63 5.30
CA GLY A 33 5.09 10.24 6.33
C GLY A 33 3.61 9.84 6.19
N ARG A 34 2.86 10.17 7.24
CA ARG A 34 1.45 9.76 7.41
C ARG A 34 0.55 10.28 6.29
N GLU A 35 0.56 11.59 6.03
CA GLU A 35 -0.39 12.22 5.11
C GLU A 35 -0.22 11.70 3.68
N ARG A 36 1.03 11.60 3.21
CA ARG A 36 1.31 11.08 1.86
C ARG A 36 0.94 9.60 1.74
N THR A 37 1.25 8.80 2.77
CA THR A 37 0.87 7.38 2.82
C THR A 37 -0.64 7.21 2.72
N LEU A 38 -1.42 7.94 3.54
CA LEU A 38 -2.88 7.86 3.53
C LEU A 38 -3.49 8.37 2.22
N GLN A 39 -2.94 9.44 1.63
CA GLN A 39 -3.38 9.94 0.33
C GLN A 39 -3.21 8.87 -0.76
N ARG A 40 -2.02 8.25 -0.83
CA ARG A 40 -1.73 7.19 -1.81
C ARG A 40 -2.63 5.97 -1.64
N LEU A 41 -2.84 5.51 -0.41
CA LEU A 41 -3.71 4.38 -0.12
C LEU A 41 -5.18 4.65 -0.50
N ARG A 42 -5.68 5.87 -0.23
CA ARG A 42 -7.04 6.25 -0.65
C ARG A 42 -7.20 6.24 -2.16
N ASN A 43 -6.22 6.79 -2.89
CA ASN A 43 -6.23 6.78 -4.35
C ASN A 43 -6.20 5.35 -4.90
N ALA A 44 -5.33 4.49 -4.37
CA ALA A 44 -5.21 3.09 -4.77
C ALA A 44 -6.48 2.29 -4.47
N ALA A 45 -7.11 2.51 -3.31
CA ALA A 45 -8.39 1.89 -2.96
C ALA A 45 -9.52 2.35 -3.90
N GLY A 46 -9.49 3.61 -4.37
CA GLY A 46 -10.37 4.09 -5.41
C GLY A 46 -10.20 3.29 -6.70
N VAL A 47 -8.97 3.15 -7.21
CA VAL A 47 -8.68 2.39 -8.44
C VAL A 47 -9.14 0.92 -8.33
N ALA A 48 -8.84 0.26 -7.21
CA ALA A 48 -9.21 -1.15 -7.01
C ALA A 48 -10.73 -1.40 -7.05
N ARG A 49 -11.54 -0.41 -6.64
CA ARG A 49 -13.01 -0.51 -6.68
C ARG A 49 -13.59 -0.35 -8.09
N HIS A 50 -12.85 0.25 -9.02
CA HIS A 50 -13.30 0.48 -10.40
C HIS A 50 -12.72 -0.55 -11.38
N GLY A 51 -11.76 -1.37 -10.94
CA GLY A 51 -11.10 -2.42 -11.74
C GLY A 51 -11.54 -3.85 -11.41
N ALA A 52 -12.70 -4.02 -10.78
CA ALA A 52 -13.33 -5.31 -10.46
C ALA A 52 -14.68 -5.42 -11.18
#